data_AF-A0A7V9P452-F1
#
_entry.id   AF-A0A7V9P452-F1
#
_cell.length_a   1.000
_cell.length_b   1.000
_cell.length_c   1.000
_cell.angle_alpha   90.00
_cell.angle_beta   90.00
_cell.angle_gamma   90.00
#
_symmetry.space_group_name_H-M   'P 1'
#
loop_
_entity.id
_entity.type
_entity.pdbx_description
1 polymer ?
#
loop_
_entity_poly.entity_id
_entity_poly.type
_entity_poly.pdbx_seq_one_letter_code
_entity_poly.pdbx_strand_id
1 'polypeptide(L)'
;MRERWFGATGRKIPQIVLEGDEAVPLEGALVLDDVDDGSRLREEHERGTPIVVRAADPEAVKRALARPEVACVLVPADHAELLELDLRRMTYG
;
A
#
# COMPACT_ATOMS: atom_id res chain seq x y z
N MET A 1 0.21 -8.44 -12.16
CA MET A 1 0.21 -7.29 -11.25
C MET A 1 -1.20 -7.07 -10.76
N ARG A 2 -1.44 -6.91 -9.45
CA ARG A 2 -2.77 -6.64 -8.88
C ARG A 2 -2.94 -5.14 -8.67
N GLU A 3 -4.14 -4.64 -8.95
CA GLU A 3 -4.46 -3.22 -8.84
C GLU A 3 -5.51 -2.98 -7.74
N ARG A 4 -5.44 -1.82 -7.10
CA ARG A 4 -6.38 -1.36 -6.07
C ARG A 4 -6.87 0.05 -6.37
N TRP A 5 -8.05 0.39 -5.83
CA TRP A 5 -8.59 1.73 -5.91
C TRP A 5 -7.76 2.69 -5.06
N PHE A 6 -7.43 3.85 -5.63
CA PHE A 6 -6.66 4.88 -4.95
C PHE A 6 -7.59 5.83 -4.18
N GLY A 7 -8.07 5.38 -3.02
CA GLY A 7 -9.08 6.11 -2.24
C GLY A 7 -10.31 6.46 -3.08
N ALA A 8 -10.84 7.67 -2.91
CA ALA A 8 -11.99 8.18 -3.66
C ALA A 8 -11.64 8.86 -5.01
N THR A 9 -10.38 8.76 -5.48
CA THR A 9 -9.94 9.45 -6.71
C THR A 9 -10.51 8.86 -8.01
N GLY A 10 -11.10 7.66 -7.94
CA GLY A 10 -11.62 6.95 -9.12
C GLY A 10 -10.54 6.36 -10.02
N ARG A 11 -9.27 6.32 -9.57
CA ARG A 11 -8.15 5.69 -10.29
C ARG A 11 -7.79 4.35 -9.66
N LYS A 12 -7.40 3.38 -10.48
CA LYS A 12 -6.73 2.15 -10.04
C LYS A 12 -5.22 2.29 -10.20
N ILE A 13 -4.49 1.83 -9.20
CA ILE A 13 -3.02 1.84 -9.18
C ILE A 13 -2.49 0.45 -8.79
N PRO A 14 -1.22 0.13 -9.09
CA PRO A 14 -0.60 -1.09 -8.59
C PRO A 14 -0.61 -1.10 -7.05
N GLN A 15 -0.87 -2.28 -6.47
CA GLN A 15 -0.91 -2.40 -5.00
C GLN A 15 0.48 -2.35 -4.33
N ILE A 16 1.57 -2.56 -5.10
CA ILE A 16 2.95 -2.42 -4.66
C ILE A 16 3.72 -1.68 -5.77
N VAL A 17 4.49 -0.67 -5.41
CA VAL A 17 5.42 0.05 -6.30
C VAL A 17 6.70 0.43 -5.56
N LEU A 18 7.71 0.92 -6.28
CA LEU A 18 8.87 1.53 -5.65
C LEU A 18 8.51 2.89 -5.05
N GLU A 19 9.16 3.26 -3.95
CA GLU A 19 9.09 4.60 -3.40
C GLU A 19 9.60 5.61 -4.44
N GLY A 20 8.78 6.62 -4.74
CA GLY A 20 9.04 7.61 -5.78
C GLY A 20 8.50 7.26 -7.17
N ASP A 21 7.77 6.15 -7.33
CA ASP A 21 7.13 5.79 -8.60
C ASP A 21 5.99 6.76 -8.96
N GLU A 22 6.04 7.33 -10.17
CA GLU A 22 5.05 8.28 -10.69
C GLU A 22 3.64 7.67 -10.87
N ALA A 23 3.51 6.35 -10.84
CA ALA A 23 2.22 5.65 -10.85
C ALA A 23 1.38 5.97 -9.61
N VAL A 24 2.00 6.37 -8.49
CA VAL A 24 1.33 6.61 -7.21
C VAL A 24 1.50 8.08 -6.80
N PRO A 25 0.50 8.94 -7.09
CA PRO A 25 0.57 10.35 -6.71
C PRO A 25 0.43 10.48 -5.19
N LEU A 26 1.52 10.81 -4.50
CA LEU A 26 1.49 11.00 -3.04
C LEU A 26 0.81 12.31 -2.60
N GLU A 27 0.60 13.22 -3.54
CA GLU A 27 -0.10 14.47 -3.28
C GLU A 27 -1.56 14.19 -2.89
N GLY A 28 -1.92 14.57 -1.66
CA GLY A 28 -3.25 14.32 -1.09
C GLY A 28 -3.46 12.89 -0.56
N ALA A 29 -2.43 12.04 -0.58
CA ALA A 29 -2.46 10.73 0.05
C ALA A 29 -1.89 10.80 1.47
N LEU A 30 -2.41 9.95 2.35
CA LEU A 30 -1.79 9.71 3.64
C LEU A 30 -0.69 8.66 3.46
N VAL A 31 0.56 9.06 3.70
CA VAL A 31 1.71 8.15 3.73
C VAL A 31 2.00 7.76 5.18
N LEU A 32 2.04 6.44 5.44
CA LEU A 32 2.35 5.85 6.75
C LEU A 32 3.54 4.91 6.64
N ASP A 33 4.23 4.67 7.76
CA ASP A 33 5.34 3.71 7.85
C ASP A 33 4.89 2.33 8.37
N ASP A 34 3.66 2.24 8.87
CA ASP A 34 3.05 1.01 9.36
C ASP A 34 1.51 1.08 9.29
N VAL A 35 0.85 0.01 9.76
CA VAL A 35 -0.62 -0.11 9.83
C VAL A 35 -1.10 -0.44 11.25
N ASP A 36 -0.33 -0.03 12.25
CA ASP A 36 -0.64 -0.34 13.65
C ASP A 36 -1.78 0.54 14.18
N ASP A 37 -1.91 1.77 13.67
CA ASP A 37 -3.01 2.68 13.97
C ASP A 37 -4.25 2.40 13.11
N GLY A 38 -4.98 1.34 13.48
CA GLY A 38 -6.20 0.93 12.79
C GLY A 38 -7.32 1.98 12.77
N SER A 39 -7.42 2.82 13.80
CA SER A 39 -8.43 3.88 13.87
C SER A 39 -8.16 4.95 12.83
N ARG A 40 -6.90 5.42 12.74
CA ARG A 40 -6.48 6.41 11.75
C ARG A 40 -6.67 5.91 10.31
N LEU A 41 -6.36 4.64 10.05
CA LEU A 41 -6.61 4.02 8.74
C LEU A 41 -8.09 4.09 8.36
N ARG A 42 -8.96 3.77 9.30
CA ARG A 42 -10.40 3.76 9.06
C ARG A 42 -10.96 5.16 8.82
N GLU A 43 -10.59 6.13 9.65
CA GLU A 43 -11.04 7.51 9.53
C GLU A 43 -10.68 8.10 8.17
N GLU A 44 -9.44 7.90 7.72
CA GLU A 44 -8.98 8.42 6.43
C GLU A 44 -9.62 7.72 5.25
N HIS A 45 -9.84 6.41 5.35
CA HIS A 45 -10.57 5.65 4.35
C HIS A 45 -12.03 6.14 4.22
N GLU A 46 -12.70 6.38 5.34
CA GLU A 46 -14.07 6.90 5.37
C GLU A 46 -14.16 8.34 4.81
N ARG A 47 -13.08 9.13 4.96
CA ARG A 47 -12.93 10.46 4.32
C ARG A 47 -12.62 10.38 2.83
N GLY A 48 -12.32 9.20 2.30
CA GLY A 48 -11.93 8.98 0.91
C GLY A 48 -10.46 9.32 0.62
N THR A 49 -9.66 9.59 1.65
CA THR A 49 -8.22 9.86 1.51
C THR A 49 -7.51 8.57 1.09
N PRO A 50 -6.71 8.59 0.02
CA PRO A 50 -5.90 7.44 -0.36
C PRO A 50 -4.83 7.17 0.71
N ILE A 51 -4.70 5.91 1.13
CA ILE A 51 -3.70 5.50 2.13
C ILE A 51 -2.60 4.69 1.45
N VAL A 52 -1.37 5.11 1.68
CA VAL A 52 -0.15 4.51 1.15
C VAL A 52 0.77 4.17 2.31
N VAL A 53 1.34 2.96 2.29
CA VAL A 53 2.19 2.47 3.39
C VAL A 53 3.58 2.15 2.88
N ARG A 54 4.63 2.63 3.55
CA ARG A 54 6.01 2.24 3.27
C ARG A 54 6.32 0.92 3.97
N ALA A 55 6.92 -0.01 3.24
CA ALA A 55 7.31 -1.30 3.79
C ALA A 55 8.66 -1.75 3.22
N ALA A 56 9.57 -2.14 4.12
CA ALA A 56 10.91 -2.58 3.78
C ALA A 56 11.12 -4.10 3.92
N ASP A 57 10.07 -4.85 4.25
CA ASP A 57 10.14 -6.30 4.42
C ASP A 57 8.84 -7.00 4.00
N PRO A 58 8.90 -8.30 3.65
CA PRO A 58 7.74 -9.07 3.21
C PRO A 58 6.56 -9.09 4.19
N GLU A 59 6.84 -9.10 5.50
CA GLU A 59 5.81 -9.20 6.53
C GLU A 59 5.08 -7.85 6.68
N ALA A 60 5.79 -6.73 6.64
CA ALA A 60 5.21 -5.39 6.60
C ALA A 60 4.34 -5.20 5.35
N VAL A 61 4.81 -5.62 4.16
CA VAL A 61 4.02 -5.59 2.92
C VAL A 61 2.73 -6.40 3.09
N LYS A 62 2.82 -7.60 3.67
CA LYS A 62 1.66 -8.46 3.92
C LYS A 62 0.67 -7.82 4.90
N ARG A 63 1.14 -7.30 6.03
CA ARG A 63 0.29 -6.61 7.02
C ARG A 63 -0.42 -5.42 6.39
N ALA A 64 0.28 -4.63 5.57
CA ALA A 64 -0.30 -3.49 4.88
C ALA A 64 -1.38 -3.93 3.88
N LEU A 65 -1.10 -4.91 3.01
CA LEU A 65 -2.06 -5.36 2.00
C LEU A 65 -3.22 -6.17 2.55
N ALA A 66 -3.10 -6.74 3.75
CA ALA A 66 -4.19 -7.36 4.47
C ALA A 66 -5.28 -6.35 4.87
N ARG A 67 -4.95 -5.06 4.95
CA ARG A 67 -5.91 -3.98 5.22
C ARG A 67 -6.65 -3.61 3.93
N PRO A 68 -8.00 -3.68 3.88
CA PRO A 68 -8.76 -3.20 2.72
C PRO A 68 -8.62 -1.68 2.51
N GLU A 69 -8.30 -0.92 3.56
CA GLU A 69 -8.15 0.53 3.54
C GLU A 69 -6.90 1.00 2.77
N VAL A 70 -5.85 0.16 2.74
CA VAL A 70 -4.57 0.48 2.09
C VAL A 70 -4.71 0.37 0.58
N ALA A 71 -4.42 1.46 -0.12
CA ALA A 71 -4.46 1.53 -1.58
C ALA A 71 -3.18 0.98 -2.21
N CYS A 72 -2.01 1.29 -1.63
CA CYS A 72 -0.72 0.90 -2.18
C CYS A 72 0.36 0.77 -1.10
N VAL A 73 1.34 -0.08 -1.37
CA VAL A 73 2.58 -0.21 -0.60
C VAL A 73 3.75 0.33 -1.40
N LEU A 74 4.52 1.24 -0.79
CA LEU A 74 5.77 1.74 -1.32
C LEU A 74 6.92 0.91 -0.77
N VAL A 75 7.75 0.44 -1.67
CA VAL A 75 8.94 -0.35 -1.35
C VAL A 75 10.17 0.52 -1.57
N PRO A 76 11.08 0.66 -0.60
CA PRO A 76 12.33 1.37 -0.79
C PRO A 76 13.13 0.78 -1.96
N ALA A 77 13.90 1.59 -2.68
CA ALA A 77 14.69 1.14 -3.82
C ALA A 77 15.68 0.00 -3.47
N ASP A 78 16.18 -0.02 -2.23
CA ASP A 78 17.07 -1.07 -1.70
C ASP A 78 16.38 -2.44 -1.53
N HIS A 79 15.05 -2.48 -1.62
CA HIS A 79 14.21 -3.66 -1.44
C HIS A 79 13.35 -3.98 -2.67
N ALA A 80 13.81 -3.60 -3.87
CA ALA A 80 13.06 -3.79 -5.12
C ALA A 80 12.62 -5.24 -5.39
N GLU A 81 13.27 -6.24 -4.78
CA GLU A 81 12.84 -7.63 -4.80
C GLU A 81 11.42 -7.86 -4.23
N LEU A 82 10.92 -6.95 -3.37
CA LEU A 82 9.57 -7.01 -2.81
C LEU A 82 8.48 -6.64 -3.82
N LEU A 83 8.82 -6.11 -5.01
CA LEU A 83 7.83 -5.88 -6.08
C LEU A 83 7.32 -7.19 -6.67
N GLU A 84 8.17 -8.22 -6.69
CA GLU A 84 7.88 -9.53 -7.28
C GLU A 84 7.27 -10.50 -6.26
N LEU A 85 6.99 -10.02 -5.04
CA LEU A 85 6.45 -10.81 -3.95
C LEU A 85 5.15 -11.49 -4.39
N ASP A 86 5.16 -12.82 -4.51
CA ASP A 86 3.97 -13.60 -4.83
C ASP A 86 3.09 -13.72 -3.58
N LEU A 87 2.32 -12.67 -3.34
CA LEU A 87 1.37 -12.57 -2.23
C LEU A 87 0.37 -13.74 -2.18
N ARG A 88 0.13 -14.43 -3.31
CA ARG A 88 -0.74 -15.62 -3.34
C ARG A 88 -0.11 -16.80 -2.61
N ARG A 89 1.21 -16.98 -2.69
CA ARG A 89 1.91 -18.05 -1.96
C ARG A 89 1.98 -17.80 -0.46
N MET A 90 2.02 -16.54 -0.03
CA MET A 90 2.19 -16.18 1.40
C MET A 90 0.88 -16.12 2.21
N THR A 91 -0.27 -16.23 1.55
CA THR A 91 -1.59 -16.23 2.22
C THR A 91 -2.02 -17.64 2.69
N TYR A 92 -1.28 -18.69 2.31
CA TYR A 92 -1.58 -20.10 2.64
C TYR A 92 -0.42 -20.85 3.33
N GLY A 93 0.52 -20.13 3.93
CA GLY A 93 1.59 -20.69 4.77
C GLY A 93 1.24 -20.63 6.24
#